data_AF-A0A7S1PLY5-F1
#
_entry.id   AF-A0A7S1PLY5-F1
#
_cell.length_a   1.000
_cell.length_b   1.000
_cell.length_c   1.000
_cell.angle_alpha   90.00
_cell.angle_beta   90.00
_cell.angle_gamma   90.00
#
_symmetry.space_group_name_H-M   'P 1'
#
loop_
_entity.id
_entity.type
_entity.pdbx_description
1 polymer ?
#
loop_
_entity_poly.entity_id
_entity_poly.type
_entity_poly.pdbx_seq_one_letter_code
_entity_poly.pdbx_strand_id
1 'polypeptide(L)'
;LVLAAALPVLYASIKVLPWDNSLKTLIGNKAYLCIYYGAPAASAVVKSIFVPILACRFADRMGLKVRHLITSSHFICSWSAPICAVVYMGEGCGKRWRLYWNECKTSDFDTDFVFLGKTIHVMTRNATCGIPGLERLVLRHNGGCSRDILEAVTPLLLQAAALEAVVFPVLYLLFWLLSKRSEDGRELQLRGLGMRVSFTVEEYYIQLDIWATTATFWGALVPLLQPLLLTAVSVSYVMNRLETRYFGCRSPLPPPDEAA
;
A
#
# COMPACT_ATOMS: atom_id res chain seq x y z
N LEU A 1 -6.50 9.28 7.12
CA LEU A 1 -6.12 7.85 7.31
C LEU A 1 -7.02 6.89 6.55
N VAL A 2 -8.35 6.93 6.75
CA VAL A 2 -9.31 6.00 6.11
C VAL A 2 -9.13 5.92 4.59
N LEU A 3 -9.08 7.07 3.90
CA LEU A 3 -8.89 7.10 2.44
C LEU A 3 -7.56 6.46 2.00
N ALA A 4 -6.49 6.66 2.76
CA ALA A 4 -5.16 6.11 2.46
C ALA A 4 -5.10 4.58 2.63
N ALA A 5 -5.90 4.04 3.55
CA ALA A 5 -6.05 2.59 3.72
C ALA A 5 -7.06 1.99 2.73
N ALA A 6 -8.09 2.76 2.34
CA ALA A 6 -9.18 2.28 1.49
C ALA A 6 -8.69 1.80 0.12
N LEU A 7 -7.77 2.53 -0.53
CA LEU A 7 -7.25 2.15 -1.85
C LEU A 7 -6.49 0.80 -1.83
N PRO A 8 -5.49 0.57 -0.96
CA PRO A 8 -4.86 -0.75 -0.78
C PRO A 8 -5.84 -1.86 -0.43
N VAL A 9 -6.81 -1.59 0.44
CA VAL A 9 -7.82 -2.58 0.86
C VAL A 9 -8.73 -2.96 -0.30
N LEU A 10 -9.21 -1.98 -1.07
CA LEU A 10 -10.03 -2.21 -2.26
C LEU A 10 -9.25 -3.02 -3.30
N TYR A 11 -8.00 -2.63 -3.57
CA TYR A 11 -7.12 -3.38 -4.47
C TYR A 11 -6.95 -4.83 -4.01
N ALA A 12 -6.56 -5.04 -2.74
CA ALA A 12 -6.32 -6.37 -2.20
C ALA A 12 -7.58 -7.23 -2.24
N SER A 13 -8.74 -6.65 -1.90
CA SER A 13 -10.03 -7.33 -1.99
C SER A 13 -10.35 -7.74 -3.42
N ILE A 14 -10.22 -6.82 -4.39
CA ILE A 14 -10.48 -7.07 -5.81
C ILE A 14 -9.54 -8.15 -6.36
N LYS A 15 -8.27 -8.13 -5.97
CA LYS A 15 -7.24 -9.05 -6.45
C LYS A 15 -7.47 -10.49 -5.97
N VAL A 16 -8.01 -10.64 -4.77
CA VAL A 16 -8.29 -11.92 -4.13
C VAL A 16 -9.64 -12.51 -4.55
N LEU A 17 -10.59 -11.66 -4.95
CA LEU A 17 -11.89 -12.11 -5.42
C LEU A 17 -11.78 -12.85 -6.77
N PRO A 18 -12.62 -13.86 -7.03
CA PRO A 18 -12.74 -14.47 -8.36
C PRO A 18 -13.06 -13.41 -9.42
N TRP A 19 -12.58 -13.59 -10.65
CA TRP A 19 -12.79 -12.61 -11.73
C TRP A 19 -14.27 -12.30 -11.99
N ASP A 20 -15.14 -13.28 -11.84
CA ASP A 20 -16.59 -13.14 -12.02
C ASP A 20 -17.31 -13.12 -10.67
N ASN A 21 -17.07 -12.04 -9.94
CA ASN A 21 -17.71 -11.77 -8.65
C ASN A 21 -18.85 -10.73 -8.78
N SER A 22 -19.73 -10.70 -7.79
CA SER A 22 -20.85 -9.75 -7.71
C SER A 22 -20.40 -8.29 -7.59
N LEU A 23 -19.20 -8.03 -7.07
CA LEU A 23 -18.64 -6.68 -6.98
C LEU A 23 -18.37 -6.09 -8.37
N LYS A 24 -17.81 -6.88 -9.30
CA LYS A 24 -17.58 -6.48 -10.70
C LYS A 24 -18.89 -6.15 -11.41
N THR A 25 -19.94 -6.94 -11.18
CA THR A 25 -21.28 -6.63 -11.73
C THR A 25 -21.88 -5.36 -11.11
N LEU A 26 -21.62 -5.09 -9.83
CA LEU A 26 -22.15 -3.93 -9.13
C LEU A 26 -21.47 -2.61 -9.56
N ILE A 27 -20.13 -2.60 -9.62
CA ILE A 27 -19.36 -1.38 -9.94
C ILE A 27 -19.15 -1.17 -11.45
N GLY A 28 -19.32 -2.23 -12.24
CA GLY A 28 -19.09 -2.25 -13.68
C GLY A 28 -17.63 -2.51 -14.06
N ASN A 29 -17.42 -3.13 -15.23
CA ASN A 29 -16.11 -3.57 -15.72
C ASN A 29 -15.06 -2.44 -15.80
N LYS A 30 -15.46 -1.25 -16.26
CA LYS A 30 -14.53 -0.12 -16.40
C LYS A 30 -13.98 0.35 -15.05
N ALA A 31 -14.86 0.50 -14.04
CA ALA A 31 -14.45 0.90 -12.71
C ALA A 31 -13.59 -0.21 -12.05
N TYR A 32 -13.97 -1.47 -12.22
CA TYR A 32 -13.20 -2.62 -11.71
C TYR A 32 -11.77 -2.62 -12.26
N LEU A 33 -11.59 -2.47 -13.58
CA LEU A 33 -10.27 -2.39 -14.21
C LEU A 33 -9.49 -1.15 -13.76
N CYS A 34 -10.16 -0.01 -13.61
CA CYS A 34 -9.54 1.23 -13.12
C CYS A 34 -8.99 1.06 -11.70
N ILE A 35 -9.73 0.41 -10.80
CA ILE A 35 -9.24 0.14 -9.43
C ILE A 35 -8.12 -0.91 -9.50
N TYR A 36 -8.28 -1.98 -10.28
CA TYR A 36 -7.28 -3.04 -10.39
C TYR A 36 -5.92 -2.53 -10.87
N TYR A 37 -5.88 -1.68 -11.90
CA TYR A 37 -4.61 -1.17 -12.44
C TYR A 37 -4.18 0.17 -11.83
N GLY A 38 -5.12 1.02 -11.44
CA GLY A 38 -4.85 2.38 -10.97
C GLY A 38 -4.68 2.51 -9.46
N ALA A 39 -5.27 1.63 -8.65
CA ALA A 39 -5.22 1.77 -7.19
C ALA A 39 -3.81 1.72 -6.60
N PRO A 40 -2.84 0.92 -7.09
CA PRO A 40 -1.48 0.96 -6.55
C PRO A 40 -0.82 2.32 -6.76
N ALA A 41 -0.93 2.89 -7.97
CA ALA A 41 -0.36 4.20 -8.29
C ALA A 41 -1.06 5.33 -7.52
N ALA A 42 -2.39 5.31 -7.48
CA ALA A 42 -3.17 6.24 -6.67
C ALA A 42 -2.82 6.12 -5.18
N SER A 43 -2.61 4.90 -4.68
CA SER A 43 -2.22 4.68 -3.30
C SER A 43 -0.85 5.26 -2.99
N ALA A 44 0.13 5.12 -3.90
CA ALA A 44 1.45 5.73 -3.73
C ALA A 44 1.32 7.26 -3.66
N VAL A 45 0.59 7.89 -4.59
CA VAL A 45 0.34 9.34 -4.58
C VAL A 45 -0.33 9.79 -3.28
N VAL A 46 -1.36 9.07 -2.83
CA VAL A 46 -2.05 9.40 -1.57
C VAL A 46 -1.11 9.28 -0.37
N LYS A 47 -0.26 8.26 -0.31
CA LYS A 47 0.69 8.05 0.78
C LYS A 47 1.82 9.06 0.79
N SER A 48 2.25 9.55 -0.36
CA SER A 48 3.43 10.43 -0.43
C SER A 48 3.06 11.91 -0.35
N ILE A 49 1.84 12.27 -0.73
CA ILE A 49 1.38 13.68 -0.69
C ILE A 49 0.41 13.90 0.48
N PHE A 50 -0.69 13.14 0.52
CA PHE A 50 -1.78 13.45 1.44
C PHE A 50 -1.50 13.01 2.88
N VAL A 51 -0.83 11.86 3.06
CA VAL A 51 -0.52 11.36 4.42
C VAL A 51 0.39 12.31 5.20
N PRO A 52 1.52 12.82 4.66
CA PRO A 52 2.34 13.81 5.36
C PRO A 52 1.57 15.09 5.72
N ILE A 53 0.79 15.63 4.78
CA ILE A 53 -0.03 16.84 5.02
C ILE A 53 -0.99 16.62 6.19
N LEU A 54 -1.69 15.47 6.20
CA LEU A 54 -2.59 15.13 7.30
C LEU A 54 -1.82 14.91 8.60
N ALA A 55 -0.67 14.22 8.56
CA ALA A 55 0.13 13.94 9.74
C ALA A 55 0.60 15.23 10.42
N CYS A 56 1.04 16.25 9.67
CA CYS A 56 1.39 17.56 10.23
C CYS A 56 0.17 18.22 10.90
N ARG A 57 -0.98 18.27 10.21
CA ARG A 57 -2.22 18.86 10.75
C ARG A 57 -2.71 18.15 12.02
N PHE A 58 -2.51 16.83 12.11
CA PHE A 58 -2.89 16.05 13.29
C PHE A 58 -1.87 16.17 14.42
N ALA A 59 -0.57 16.23 14.11
CA ALA A 59 0.51 16.43 15.08
C ALA A 59 0.29 17.72 15.88
N ASP A 60 0.01 18.82 15.19
CA ASP A 60 -0.22 20.14 15.81
C ASP A 60 -1.40 20.13 16.80
N ARG A 61 -2.43 19.32 16.52
CA ARG A 61 -3.64 19.24 17.35
C ARG A 61 -3.50 18.29 18.54
N MET A 62 -2.73 17.21 18.37
CA MET A 62 -2.65 16.12 19.35
C MET A 62 -1.37 16.16 20.19
N GLY A 63 -0.42 17.04 19.88
CA GLY A 63 0.90 17.07 20.54
C GLY A 63 1.74 15.82 20.25
N LEU A 64 1.46 15.11 19.15
CA LEU A 64 2.19 13.91 18.74
C LEU A 64 3.28 14.27 17.74
N LYS A 65 4.42 13.57 17.79
CA LYS A 65 5.49 13.76 16.80
C LYS A 65 5.04 13.29 15.42
N VAL A 66 5.22 14.13 14.39
CA VAL A 66 4.85 13.87 12.99
C VAL A 66 5.42 12.53 12.51
N ARG A 67 6.69 12.25 12.85
CA ARG A 67 7.36 10.98 12.56
C ARG A 67 6.53 9.75 12.93
N HIS A 68 6.02 9.67 14.16
CA HIS A 68 5.27 8.50 14.61
C HIS A 68 3.95 8.35 13.86
N LEU A 69 3.29 9.45 13.53
CA LEU A 69 2.05 9.43 12.74
C LEU A 69 2.29 8.92 11.32
N ILE A 70 3.34 9.43 10.64
CA ILE A 70 3.68 9.00 9.28
C ILE A 70 4.06 7.51 9.28
N THR A 71 4.99 7.08 10.14
CA THR A 71 5.42 5.66 10.17
C THR A 71 4.27 4.72 10.51
N SER A 72 3.44 5.06 11.50
CA SER A 72 2.28 4.23 11.87
C SER A 72 1.25 4.18 10.75
N SER A 73 0.97 5.32 10.10
CA SER A 73 0.04 5.37 8.98
C SER A 73 0.54 4.56 7.79
N HIS A 74 1.85 4.58 7.51
CA HIS A 74 2.46 3.78 6.47
C HIS A 74 2.31 2.29 6.79
N PHE A 75 2.66 1.87 8.00
CA PHE A 75 2.50 0.49 8.45
C PHE A 75 1.04 0.01 8.29
N ILE A 76 0.08 0.83 8.74
CA ILE A 76 -1.35 0.49 8.65
C ILE A 76 -1.82 0.40 7.19
N CYS A 77 -1.52 1.42 6.39
CA CYS A 77 -2.07 1.52 5.03
C CYS A 77 -1.32 0.64 4.02
N SER A 78 -0.03 0.39 4.21
CA SER A 78 0.78 -0.41 3.28
C SER A 78 0.78 -1.89 3.64
N TRP A 79 0.70 -2.25 4.92
CA TRP A 79 0.86 -3.63 5.36
C TRP A 79 -0.40 -4.16 6.03
N SER A 80 -0.77 -3.62 7.19
CA SER A 80 -1.77 -4.31 8.03
C SER A 80 -3.15 -4.34 7.37
N ALA A 81 -3.63 -3.22 6.84
CA ALA A 81 -4.95 -3.14 6.22
C ALA A 81 -5.10 -4.07 4.99
N PRO A 82 -4.19 -4.06 3.98
CA PRO A 82 -4.30 -4.98 2.87
C PRO A 82 -4.11 -6.45 3.29
N ILE A 83 -3.19 -6.76 4.22
CA ILE A 83 -3.06 -8.14 4.76
C ILE A 83 -4.36 -8.60 5.41
N CYS A 84 -4.98 -7.77 6.26
CA CYS A 84 -6.25 -8.10 6.90
C CYS A 84 -7.35 -8.35 5.86
N ALA A 85 -7.40 -7.55 4.79
CA ALA A 85 -8.33 -7.76 3.69
C ALA A 85 -8.10 -9.11 3.00
N VAL A 86 -6.86 -9.49 2.72
CA VAL A 86 -6.52 -10.79 2.12
C VAL A 86 -6.81 -11.95 3.09
N VAL A 87 -6.47 -11.82 4.38
CA VAL A 87 -6.78 -12.86 5.37
C VAL A 87 -8.29 -13.09 5.46
N TYR A 88 -9.08 -12.00 5.42
CA TYR A 88 -10.53 -12.08 5.49
C TYR A 88 -11.14 -12.65 4.19
N MET A 89 -10.71 -12.16 3.02
CA MET A 89 -11.30 -12.46 1.72
C MET A 89 -10.58 -13.58 0.94
N GLY A 90 -9.43 -14.05 1.37
CA GLY A 90 -8.57 -15.03 0.67
C GLY A 90 -9.23 -16.38 0.43
N GLU A 91 -9.00 -16.98 -0.74
CA GLU A 91 -9.44 -18.36 -1.02
C GLU A 91 -8.56 -19.38 -0.27
N GLY A 92 -7.27 -19.09 -0.10
CA GLY A 92 -6.38 -19.77 0.82
C GLY A 92 -6.70 -19.49 2.29
N CYS A 93 -7.34 -18.35 2.58
CA CYS A 93 -7.61 -17.82 3.91
C CYS A 93 -9.08 -18.00 4.34
N GLY A 94 -9.77 -16.91 4.72
CA GLY A 94 -11.07 -16.95 5.38
C GLY A 94 -12.27 -17.15 4.46
N LYS A 95 -12.10 -16.99 3.13
CA LYS A 95 -13.16 -17.16 2.12
C LYS A 95 -14.45 -16.38 2.40
N ARG A 96 -14.39 -15.29 3.16
CA ARG A 96 -15.60 -14.55 3.60
C ARG A 96 -16.32 -13.88 2.44
N TRP A 97 -15.66 -13.73 1.31
CA TRP A 97 -16.26 -13.25 0.08
C TRP A 97 -17.47 -14.08 -0.38
N ARG A 98 -17.53 -15.37 -0.04
CA ARG A 98 -18.65 -16.27 -0.38
C ARG A 98 -20.00 -15.78 0.17
N LEU A 99 -20.00 -14.99 1.25
CA LEU A 99 -21.20 -14.33 1.80
C LEU A 99 -21.85 -13.35 0.81
N TYR A 100 -21.05 -12.79 -0.08
CA TYR A 100 -21.48 -11.82 -1.09
C TYR A 100 -21.70 -12.45 -2.46
N TRP A 101 -21.44 -13.75 -2.60
CA TRP A 101 -21.68 -14.46 -3.86
C TRP A 101 -23.16 -14.86 -3.95
N ASN A 102 -23.86 -14.31 -4.94
CA ASN A 102 -25.30 -14.54 -5.10
C ASN A 102 -25.65 -16.01 -5.27
N GLU A 103 -24.79 -16.75 -5.96
CA GLU A 103 -24.94 -18.19 -6.16
C GLU A 103 -25.10 -18.93 -4.81
N CYS A 104 -24.28 -18.60 -3.81
CA CYS A 104 -24.40 -19.25 -2.50
C CYS A 104 -25.72 -18.98 -1.77
N LYS A 105 -26.53 -18.01 -2.22
CA LYS A 105 -27.84 -17.68 -1.64
C LYS A 105 -29.00 -18.37 -2.35
N THR A 106 -28.96 -18.46 -3.67
CA THR A 106 -30.15 -18.73 -4.49
C THR A 106 -30.26 -20.15 -5.04
N SER A 107 -29.16 -20.91 -5.10
CA SER A 107 -29.11 -22.12 -5.92
C SER A 107 -28.72 -23.36 -5.11
N ASP A 108 -29.44 -24.45 -5.35
CA ASP A 108 -29.00 -25.80 -5.00
C ASP A 108 -28.05 -26.28 -6.09
N PHE A 109 -26.75 -26.28 -5.78
CA PHE A 109 -25.66 -26.61 -6.71
C PHE A 109 -25.18 -28.05 -6.63
N ASP A 110 -25.89 -28.89 -5.89
CA ASP A 110 -25.49 -30.28 -5.70
C ASP A 110 -25.59 -30.99 -7.06
N THR A 111 -24.42 -31.05 -7.70
CA THR A 111 -24.24 -31.64 -9.02
C THR A 111 -23.69 -33.03 -8.81
N ASP A 112 -24.59 -33.98 -9.01
CA ASP A 112 -24.35 -35.39 -8.80
C ASP A 112 -23.98 -36.02 -10.14
N PHE A 113 -22.76 -36.53 -10.22
CA PHE A 113 -22.30 -37.25 -11.40
C PHE A 113 -22.34 -38.76 -11.09
N VAL A 114 -23.18 -39.50 -11.81
CA VAL A 114 -23.24 -40.96 -11.66
C VAL A 114 -22.23 -41.61 -12.61
N PHE A 115 -21.16 -42.15 -12.06
CA PHE A 115 -20.16 -42.92 -12.82
C PHE A 115 -20.12 -44.35 -12.32
N LEU A 116 -20.35 -45.32 -13.22
CA LEU A 116 -20.37 -46.75 -12.89
C LEU A 116 -21.33 -47.12 -11.74
N GLY A 117 -22.51 -46.51 -11.71
CA GLY A 117 -23.52 -46.75 -10.68
C GLY A 117 -23.19 -46.16 -9.29
N LYS A 118 -22.09 -45.40 -9.16
CA LYS A 118 -21.77 -44.62 -7.97
C LYS A 118 -22.04 -43.15 -8.23
N THR A 119 -22.89 -42.54 -7.39
CA THR A 119 -23.07 -41.09 -7.37
C THR A 119 -21.86 -40.45 -6.72
N ILE A 120 -21.10 -39.69 -7.50
CA ILE A 120 -20.00 -38.88 -7.03
C ILE A 120 -20.54 -37.46 -6.91
N HIS A 121 -20.62 -36.96 -5.68
CA HIS A 121 -20.92 -35.56 -5.42
C HIS A 121 -19.71 -34.73 -5.82
N VAL A 122 -19.72 -34.19 -7.04
CA VAL A 122 -18.57 -33.45 -7.58
C VAL A 122 -18.43 -32.11 -6.88
N MET A 123 -19.55 -31.46 -6.56
CA MET A 123 -19.55 -30.12 -6.00
C MET A 123 -20.76 -29.94 -5.09
N THR A 124 -20.55 -30.10 -3.78
CA THR A 124 -21.61 -29.82 -2.80
C THR A 124 -21.65 -28.34 -2.45
N ARG A 125 -22.83 -27.80 -2.19
CA ARG A 125 -22.99 -26.42 -1.70
C ARG A 125 -22.15 -26.16 -0.46
N ASN A 126 -22.06 -27.12 0.46
CA ASN A 126 -21.25 -26.97 1.67
C ASN A 126 -19.73 -26.90 1.37
N ALA A 127 -19.23 -27.59 0.35
CA ALA A 127 -17.83 -27.47 -0.07
C ALA A 127 -17.55 -26.11 -0.73
N THR A 128 -18.48 -25.64 -1.57
CA THR A 128 -18.32 -24.43 -2.38
C THR A 128 -18.64 -23.14 -1.64
N CYS A 129 -19.63 -23.15 -0.75
CA CYS A 129 -20.12 -21.99 -0.01
C CYS A 129 -19.74 -22.03 1.47
N GLY A 130 -19.26 -23.17 1.98
CA GLY A 130 -18.83 -23.29 3.37
C GLY A 130 -17.69 -22.32 3.68
N ILE A 131 -17.85 -21.58 4.77
CA ILE A 131 -16.81 -20.70 5.31
C ILE A 131 -15.96 -21.54 6.26
N PRO A 132 -14.64 -21.58 6.09
CA PRO A 132 -13.78 -22.32 7.02
C PRO A 132 -13.89 -21.73 8.43
N GLY A 133 -14.00 -22.60 9.44
CA GLY A 133 -13.87 -22.20 10.84
C GLY A 133 -12.45 -21.71 11.16
N LEU A 134 -12.30 -20.97 12.27
CA LEU A 134 -11.03 -20.37 12.68
C LEU A 134 -9.90 -21.40 12.87
N GLU A 135 -10.24 -22.60 13.36
CA GLU A 135 -9.29 -23.70 13.55
C GLU A 135 -8.67 -24.15 12.22
N ARG A 136 -9.47 -24.21 11.14
CA ARG A 136 -8.97 -24.59 9.81
C ARG A 136 -8.06 -23.53 9.21
N LEU A 137 -8.20 -22.26 9.58
CA LEU A 137 -7.28 -21.20 9.13
C LEU A 137 -5.87 -21.41 9.70
N VAL A 138 -5.78 -21.82 10.98
CA VAL A 138 -4.50 -22.03 11.67
C VAL A 138 -3.88 -23.37 11.28
N LEU A 139 -4.68 -24.43 11.14
CA LEU A 139 -4.22 -25.80 10.89
C LEU A 139 -3.91 -26.11 9.41
N ARG A 140 -4.21 -25.20 8.47
CA ARG A 140 -3.97 -25.44 7.03
C ARG A 140 -2.47 -25.33 6.72
N HIS A 141 -1.76 -26.43 6.92
CA HIS A 141 -0.30 -26.55 6.77
C HIS A 141 0.27 -26.28 5.37
N ASN A 142 -0.56 -26.09 4.34
CA ASN A 142 -0.08 -25.95 2.95
C ASN A 142 0.30 -24.52 2.54
N GLY A 143 0.37 -23.56 3.48
CA GLY A 143 0.80 -22.18 3.18
C GLY A 143 -0.09 -21.41 2.21
N GLY A 144 -1.33 -21.86 1.97
CA GLY A 144 -2.24 -21.24 1.01
C GLY A 144 -2.53 -19.78 1.35
N CYS A 145 -2.79 -19.47 2.62
CA CYS A 145 -3.10 -18.10 3.02
C CYS A 145 -1.88 -17.15 2.90
N SER A 146 -0.68 -17.60 3.29
CA SER A 146 0.54 -16.81 3.09
C SER A 146 0.82 -16.55 1.62
N ARG A 147 0.56 -17.53 0.74
CA ARG A 147 0.68 -17.35 -0.72
C ARG A 147 -0.29 -16.30 -1.23
N ASP A 148 -1.56 -16.35 -0.85
CA ASP A 148 -2.55 -15.34 -1.25
C ASP A 148 -2.15 -13.93 -0.78
N ILE A 149 -1.63 -13.81 0.45
CA ILE A 149 -1.12 -12.54 0.98
C ILE A 149 0.03 -12.03 0.12
N LEU A 150 1.00 -12.88 -0.20
CA LEU A 150 2.14 -12.51 -1.04
C LEU A 150 1.68 -12.11 -2.44
N GLU A 151 0.83 -12.90 -3.07
CA GLU A 151 0.35 -12.64 -4.43
C GLU A 151 -0.44 -11.34 -4.53
N ALA A 152 -1.21 -10.99 -3.50
CA ALA A 152 -1.99 -9.75 -3.45
C ALA A 152 -1.14 -8.52 -3.04
N VAL A 153 -0.22 -8.65 -2.09
CA VAL A 153 0.52 -7.51 -1.52
C VAL A 153 1.79 -7.19 -2.32
N THR A 154 2.45 -8.19 -2.90
CA THR A 154 3.67 -7.99 -3.72
C THR A 154 3.51 -6.92 -4.81
N PRO A 155 2.49 -6.95 -5.69
CA PRO A 155 2.34 -5.93 -6.72
C PRO A 155 2.12 -4.53 -6.15
N LEU A 156 1.42 -4.38 -5.03
CA LEU A 156 1.29 -3.09 -4.34
C LEU A 156 2.64 -2.55 -3.90
N LEU A 157 3.46 -3.39 -3.26
CA LEU A 157 4.78 -2.99 -2.75
C LEU A 157 5.75 -2.68 -3.89
N LEU A 158 5.82 -3.53 -4.92
CA LEU A 158 6.71 -3.32 -6.06
C LEU A 158 6.35 -2.07 -6.85
N GLN A 159 5.06 -1.83 -7.11
CA GLN A 159 4.63 -0.64 -7.84
C GLN A 159 4.84 0.63 -7.02
N ALA A 160 4.55 0.61 -5.72
CA ALA A 160 4.83 1.74 -4.84
C ALA A 160 6.33 2.08 -4.81
N ALA A 161 7.19 1.07 -4.60
CA ALA A 161 8.65 1.25 -4.61
C ALA A 161 9.17 1.72 -5.97
N ALA A 162 8.61 1.22 -7.08
CA ALA A 162 8.99 1.67 -8.43
C ALA A 162 8.61 3.13 -8.69
N LEU A 163 7.42 3.55 -8.24
CA LEU A 163 6.99 4.95 -8.33
C LEU A 163 7.86 5.86 -7.47
N GLU A 164 8.22 5.42 -6.28
CA GLU A 164 9.15 6.13 -5.40
C GLU A 164 10.57 6.23 -5.99
N ALA A 165 11.05 5.20 -6.68
CA ALA A 165 12.36 5.19 -7.30
C ALA A 165 12.44 6.02 -8.59
N VAL A 166 11.35 6.09 -9.36
CA VAL A 166 11.35 6.67 -10.72
C VAL A 166 10.53 7.95 -10.80
N VAL A 167 9.27 7.89 -10.37
CA VAL A 167 8.31 8.98 -10.62
C VAL A 167 8.51 10.13 -9.65
N PHE A 168 8.70 9.87 -8.36
CA PHE A 168 8.87 10.95 -7.39
C PHE A 168 10.11 11.80 -7.61
N PRO A 169 11.29 11.26 -7.93
CA PRO A 169 12.45 12.07 -8.27
C PRO A 169 12.21 12.98 -9.48
N VAL A 170 11.52 12.47 -10.50
CA VAL A 170 11.17 13.27 -11.69
C VAL A 170 10.18 14.39 -11.34
N LEU A 171 9.12 14.07 -10.60
CA LEU A 171 8.16 15.09 -10.13
C LEU A 171 8.84 16.12 -9.24
N TYR A 172 9.77 15.69 -8.38
CA TYR A 172 10.54 16.57 -7.53
C TYR A 172 11.40 17.54 -8.35
N LEU A 173 12.13 17.04 -9.35
CA LEU A 173 12.89 17.88 -10.28
C LEU A 173 12.00 18.88 -11.01
N LEU A 174 10.81 18.46 -11.45
CA LEU A 174 9.84 19.35 -12.10
C LEU A 174 9.34 20.44 -11.13
N PHE A 175 8.94 20.08 -9.91
CA PHE A 175 8.53 21.05 -8.91
C PHE A 175 9.65 21.99 -8.50
N TRP A 176 10.88 21.47 -8.47
CA TRP A 176 12.06 22.26 -8.23
C TRP A 176 12.28 23.29 -9.36
N LEU A 177 12.16 22.92 -10.64
CA LEU A 177 12.21 23.88 -11.77
C LEU A 177 11.14 24.98 -11.68
N LEU A 178 9.98 24.66 -11.12
CA LEU A 178 8.86 25.58 -10.94
C LEU A 178 8.89 26.35 -9.60
N SER A 179 9.88 26.07 -8.75
CA SER A 179 10.01 26.69 -7.44
C SER A 179 10.76 28.02 -7.50
N LYS A 180 10.58 28.82 -6.46
CA LYS A 180 11.42 29.97 -6.13
C LYS A 180 11.94 29.78 -4.71
N ARG A 181 13.09 30.37 -4.43
CA ARG A 181 13.62 30.42 -3.07
C ARG A 181 12.69 31.29 -2.21
N SER A 182 12.36 30.82 -1.01
CA SER A 182 11.65 31.63 -0.01
C SER A 182 12.47 32.88 0.34
N GLU A 183 11.81 33.93 0.81
CA GLU A 183 12.47 35.19 1.21
C GLU A 183 13.51 34.96 2.32
N ASP A 184 13.23 34.02 3.23
CA ASP A 184 14.16 33.62 4.30
C ASP A 184 15.38 32.84 3.79
N GLY A 185 15.38 32.45 2.51
CA GLY A 185 16.46 31.69 1.89
C GLY A 185 16.58 30.23 2.35
N ARG A 186 15.73 29.77 3.29
CA ARG A 186 15.81 28.45 3.92
C ARG A 186 15.08 27.34 3.16
N GLU A 187 14.00 27.67 2.45
CA GLU A 187 13.12 26.69 1.81
C GLU A 187 12.87 27.01 0.34
N LEU A 188 12.55 25.98 -0.44
CA LEU A 188 12.04 26.10 -1.80
C LEU A 188 10.51 26.10 -1.77
N GLN A 189 9.90 27.12 -2.37
CA GLN A 189 8.45 27.25 -2.45
C GLN A 189 7.99 27.27 -3.91
N LEU A 190 6.91 26.55 -4.20
CA LEU A 190 6.34 26.50 -5.53
C LEU A 190 5.78 27.89 -5.92
N ARG A 191 6.12 28.38 -7.12
CA ARG A 191 5.70 29.73 -7.57
C ARG A 191 4.17 29.84 -7.59
N GLY A 192 3.64 30.89 -6.97
CA GLY A 192 2.20 31.20 -6.93
C GLY A 192 1.40 30.46 -5.85
N LEU A 193 1.81 29.26 -5.45
CA LEU A 193 1.11 28.45 -4.43
C LEU A 193 1.71 28.56 -3.03
N GLY A 194 2.98 28.96 -2.91
CA GLY A 194 3.67 29.07 -1.61
C GLY A 194 3.88 27.72 -0.91
N MET A 195 3.59 26.60 -1.59
CA MET A 195 3.80 25.26 -1.05
C MET A 195 5.29 24.94 -0.95
N ARG A 196 5.73 24.43 0.21
CA ARG A 196 7.10 23.94 0.41
C ARG A 196 7.36 22.72 -0.47
N VAL A 197 8.45 22.77 -1.22
CA VAL A 197 8.93 21.67 -2.08
C VAL A 197 10.19 21.04 -1.50
N SER A 198 10.97 21.76 -0.70
CA SER A 198 12.23 21.27 -0.12
C SER A 198 12.02 20.13 0.88
N PHE A 199 12.92 19.14 0.86
CA PHE A 199 12.96 18.07 1.86
C PHE A 199 13.58 18.55 3.17
N THR A 200 12.90 18.28 4.28
CA THR A 200 13.55 18.36 5.60
C THR A 200 14.37 17.11 5.86
N VAL A 201 15.42 17.22 6.68
CA VAL A 201 16.23 16.06 7.08
C VAL A 201 15.42 15.04 7.86
N GLU A 202 14.47 15.51 8.67
CA GLU A 202 13.56 14.62 9.39
C GLU A 202 12.71 13.79 8.42
N GLU A 203 12.11 14.41 7.40
CA GLU A 203 11.34 13.69 6.37
C GLU A 203 12.19 12.65 5.64
N TYR A 204 13.45 12.97 5.32
CA TYR A 204 14.37 12.01 4.70
C TYR A 204 14.64 10.81 5.61
N TYR A 205 14.90 11.03 6.90
CA TYR A 205 15.13 9.93 7.85
C TYR A 205 13.86 9.09 8.07
N ILE A 206 12.68 9.72 8.13
CA ILE A 206 11.40 8.99 8.21
C ILE A 206 11.23 8.08 6.99
N GLN A 207 11.52 8.58 5.80
CA GLN A 207 11.41 7.81 4.57
C GLN A 207 12.42 6.64 4.55
N LEU A 208 13.66 6.88 4.97
CA LEU A 208 14.69 5.85 5.06
C LEU A 208 14.33 4.76 6.09
N ASP A 209 13.75 5.14 7.22
CA ASP A 209 13.23 4.23 8.26
C ASP A 209 12.11 3.34 7.71
N ILE A 210 11.17 3.92 6.96
CA ILE A 210 10.09 3.19 6.28
C ILE A 210 10.66 2.20 5.27
N TRP A 211 11.63 2.60 4.45
CA TRP A 211 12.26 1.72 3.47
C TRP A 211 13.08 0.61 4.12
N ALA A 212 13.85 0.90 5.16
CA ALA A 212 14.61 -0.09 5.90
C ALA A 212 13.69 -1.13 6.54
N THR A 213 12.60 -0.69 7.17
CA THR A 213 11.59 -1.57 7.76
C THR A 213 10.92 -2.42 6.68
N THR A 214 10.60 -1.83 5.52
CA THR A 214 10.02 -2.55 4.37
C THR A 214 10.98 -3.59 3.80
N ALA A 215 12.25 -3.24 3.61
CA ALA A 215 13.27 -4.15 3.11
C ALA A 215 13.50 -5.33 4.07
N THR A 216 13.50 -5.06 5.39
CA THR A 216 13.72 -6.08 6.41
C THR A 216 12.56 -7.08 6.46
N PHE A 217 11.32 -6.57 6.46
CA PHE A 217 10.14 -7.43 6.59
C PHE A 217 9.79 -8.16 5.29
N TRP A 218 9.84 -7.47 4.14
CA TRP A 218 9.36 -8.00 2.86
C TRP A 218 10.48 -8.44 1.92
N GLY A 219 11.72 -8.02 2.12
CA GLY A 219 12.80 -8.27 1.15
C GLY A 219 13.08 -9.75 0.92
N ALA A 220 13.01 -10.58 1.97
CA ALA A 220 13.17 -12.03 1.84
C ALA A 220 12.00 -12.68 1.08
N LEU A 221 10.80 -12.11 1.18
CA LEU A 221 9.57 -12.63 0.57
C LEU A 221 9.38 -12.13 -0.86
N VAL A 222 9.92 -10.94 -1.17
CA VAL A 222 9.83 -10.27 -2.46
C VAL A 222 11.23 -9.82 -2.88
N PRO A 223 12.05 -10.69 -3.49
CA PRO A 223 13.46 -10.40 -3.78
C PRO A 223 13.68 -9.16 -4.66
N LEU A 224 12.76 -8.88 -5.59
CA LEU A 224 12.81 -7.71 -6.45
C LEU A 224 12.61 -6.38 -5.70
N LEU A 225 12.10 -6.41 -4.47
CA LEU A 225 11.86 -5.22 -3.67
C LEU A 225 13.17 -4.59 -3.18
N GLN A 226 14.17 -5.39 -2.83
CA GLN A 226 15.45 -4.89 -2.33
C GLN A 226 16.19 -3.98 -3.33
N PRO A 227 16.43 -4.38 -4.60
CA PRO A 227 17.09 -3.49 -5.56
C PRO A 227 16.26 -2.25 -5.87
N LEU A 228 14.93 -2.33 -5.86
CA LEU A 228 14.07 -1.16 -6.04
C LEU A 228 14.21 -0.15 -4.89
N LEU A 229 14.17 -0.63 -3.64
CA LEU A 229 14.36 0.22 -2.47
C LEU A 229 15.78 0.81 -2.42
N LEU A 230 16.80 0.04 -2.78
CA LEU A 230 18.17 0.55 -2.88
C LEU A 230 18.29 1.65 -3.94
N THR A 231 17.61 1.49 -5.07
CA THR A 231 17.54 2.51 -6.12
C THR A 231 16.83 3.76 -5.60
N ALA A 232 15.69 3.62 -4.93
CA ALA A 232 14.97 4.73 -4.34
C ALA A 232 15.82 5.51 -3.31
N VAL A 233 16.51 4.79 -2.41
CA VAL A 233 17.45 5.37 -1.43
C VAL A 233 18.56 6.15 -2.14
N SER A 234 19.17 5.54 -3.17
CA SER A 234 20.28 6.14 -3.91
C SER A 234 19.84 7.41 -4.64
N VAL A 235 18.69 7.37 -5.30
CA VAL A 235 18.15 8.54 -6.00
C VAL A 235 17.79 9.64 -5.00
N SER A 236 17.09 9.34 -3.91
CA SER A 236 16.78 10.34 -2.88
C SER A 236 18.03 10.95 -2.24
N TYR A 237 19.08 10.15 -2.02
CA TYR A 237 20.36 10.66 -1.54
C TYR A 237 21.00 11.64 -2.53
N VAL A 238 21.03 11.30 -3.83
CA VAL A 238 21.55 12.19 -4.87
C VAL A 238 20.74 13.47 -4.94
N MET A 239 19.41 13.37 -4.89
CA MET A 239 18.50 14.51 -4.93
C MET A 239 18.74 15.47 -3.75
N ASN A 240 18.85 14.95 -2.53
CA ASN A 240 19.17 15.75 -1.34
C ASN A 240 20.56 16.41 -1.46
N ARG A 241 21.56 15.71 -2.00
CA ARG A 241 22.89 16.28 -2.27
C ARG A 241 22.87 17.39 -3.33
N LEU A 242 22.04 17.27 -4.37
CA LEU A 242 21.89 18.31 -5.38
C LEU A 242 21.20 19.54 -4.78
N GLU A 243 20.10 19.35 -4.05
CA GLU A 243 19.37 20.44 -3.40
C GLU A 243 20.27 21.26 -2.44
N THR A 244 21.03 20.57 -1.57
CA THR A 244 21.96 21.22 -0.65
C THR A 244 23.06 22.01 -1.37
N ARG A 245 23.56 21.49 -2.51
CA ARG A 245 24.60 22.19 -3.31
C ARG A 245 24.07 23.39 -4.08
N TYR A 246 22.90 23.28 -4.72
CA TYR A 246 22.38 24.32 -5.61
C TYR A 246 21.67 25.46 -4.88
N PHE A 247 20.95 25.19 -3.78
CA PHE A 247 20.25 26.25 -3.03
C PHE A 247 20.99 26.69 -1.80
N GLY A 248 21.97 25.93 -1.33
CA GLY A 248 22.54 26.17 -0.01
C GLY A 248 21.48 26.11 1.08
N CYS A 249 20.36 25.41 0.83
CA CYS A 249 19.39 25.02 1.85
C CYS A 249 20.12 24.08 2.80
N ARG A 250 20.79 24.67 3.80
CA ARG A 250 21.31 23.89 4.92
C ARG A 250 20.09 23.41 5.67
N SER A 251 19.97 22.10 5.75
CA SER A 251 19.10 21.46 6.73
C SER A 251 19.30 22.17 8.07
N PRO A 252 18.24 22.66 8.72
CA PRO A 252 18.39 23.23 10.05
C PRO A 252 19.06 22.15 10.89
N LEU A 253 20.26 22.44 11.39
CA LEU A 253 20.84 21.64 12.46
C LEU A 253 19.81 21.64 13.59
N PRO A 254 19.61 20.50 14.28
CA PRO A 254 18.76 20.49 15.45
C PRO A 254 19.20 21.64 16.37
N PRO A 255 18.25 22.38 16.97
CA PRO A 255 18.60 23.43 17.91
C PRO A 255 19.54 22.84 18.98
N PRO A 256 20.55 23.60 19.43
CA PRO A 256 21.58 23.08 20.34
C PRO A 256 21.00 22.45 21.62
N ASP A 257 19.78 22.81 21.98
CA ASP A 257 19.06 22.31 23.15
C ASP A 257 18.54 20.87 23.01
N GLU A 258 18.52 20.30 21.79
CA GLU A 258 18.15 18.89 21.51
C GLU A 258 19.37 17.98 21.24
N ALA A 259 20.59 18.53 21.31
CA ALA A 259 21.83 17.79 21.07
C ALA A 259 22.48 17.23 22.36
N ALA A 260 21.82 17.41 23.52
CA ALA A 260 22.23 16.92 24.84
C ALA A 260 21.27 15.83 25.34
#